data_AF-A0A2V9LTL7-F1
#
_entry.id   AF-A0A2V9LTL7-F1
#
_cell.length_a   1.000
_cell.length_b   1.000
_cell.length_c   1.000
_cell.angle_alpha   90.00
_cell.angle_beta   90.00
_cell.angle_gamma   90.00
#
_symmetry.space_group_name_H-M   'P 1'
#
loop_
_entity.id
_entity.type
_entity.pdbx_description
1 polymer ?
#
loop_
_entity_poly.entity_id
_entity_poly.type
_entity_poly.pdbx_seq_one_letter_code
_entity_poly.pdbx_strand_id
1 'polypeptide(L)' 'MGKNKQLRKRIAGLLRNVRRHEEKIEAELRKPVPDSSYIRKWEREIDTALKTVRELEEKLEK' A
#
# COMPACT_ATOMS: atom_id res chain seq x y z
N MET A 1 -7.64 25.52 0.57
CA MET A 1 -7.47 24.13 1.07
C MET A 1 -6.00 23.76 0.93
N GLY A 2 -5.27 23.56 2.02
CA GLY A 2 -3.80 23.47 2.01
C GLY A 2 -3.23 22.16 1.45
N LYS A 3 -2.07 22.25 0.78
CA LYS A 3 -1.32 21.13 0.20
C LYS A 3 -1.14 19.96 1.20
N ASN A 4 -0.89 20.24 2.48
CA ASN A 4 -0.75 19.20 3.52
C ASN A 4 -2.01 18.34 3.72
N LYS A 5 -3.22 18.90 3.54
CA LYS A 5 -4.46 18.11 3.64
C LYS A 5 -4.58 17.12 2.48
N GLN A 6 -4.16 17.50 1.28
CA GLN A 6 -4.18 16.62 0.11
C GLN A 6 -3.14 15.50 0.23
N LEU A 7 -1.93 15.83 0.70
CA LEU A 7 -0.86 14.85 0.96
C LEU A 7 -1.31 13.80 1.99
N ARG A 8 -1.86 14.23 3.14
CA ARG A 8 -2.41 13.32 4.16
C ARG A 8 -3.52 12.42 3.61
N LYS A 9 -4.44 12.96 2.80
CA LYS A 9 -5.49 12.16 2.16
C LYS A 9 -4.91 11.12 1.20
N ARG A 10 -3.86 11.48 0.47
CA ARG A 10 -3.19 10.57 -0.47
C ARG A 10 -2.44 9.46 0.26
N ILE A 11 -1.71 9.77 1.33
CA ILE A 11 -1.08 8.80 2.23
C ILE A 11 -2.13 7.83 2.78
N ALA A 12 -3.24 8.35 3.33
CA ALA A 12 -4.32 7.52 3.86
C ALA A 12 -4.93 6.60 2.78
N GLY A 13 -5.04 7.06 1.54
CA GLY A 13 -5.49 6.24 0.42
C GLY A 13 -4.52 5.11 0.07
N LEU A 14 -3.22 5.41 0.03
CA LEU A 14 -2.16 4.42 -0.21
C LEU A 14 -2.13 3.35 0.88
N LEU A 15 -2.20 3.75 2.17
CA LEU A 15 -2.24 2.82 3.29
C LEU A 15 -3.49 1.90 3.27
N ARG A 16 -4.65 2.42 2.85
CA ARG A 16 -5.84 1.58 2.64
C ARG A 16 -5.65 0.55 1.54
N ASN A 17 -4.96 0.92 0.46
CA ASN A 17 -4.64 -0.03 -0.60
C ASN A 17 -3.65 -1.10 -0.11
N VAL A 18 -2.60 -0.71 0.62
CA VAL A 18 -1.65 -1.65 1.25
C VAL A 18 -2.39 -2.69 2.08
N ARG A 19 -3.24 -2.24 3.01
CA ARG A 19 -4.04 -3.14 3.85
C ARG A 19 -4.91 -4.09 3.02
N ARG A 20 -5.55 -3.59 1.97
CA ARG A 20 -6.36 -4.42 1.07
C ARG A 20 -5.54 -5.47 0.32
N HIS A 21 -4.30 -5.15 -0.04
CA HIS A 21 -3.39 -6.10 -0.66
C HIS A 21 -2.88 -7.14 0.36
N GLU A 22 -2.58 -6.73 1.59
CA GLU A 22 -2.22 -7.64 2.68
C GLU A 22 -3.36 -8.63 2.98
N GLU A 23 -4.61 -8.16 3.08
CA GLU A 23 -5.79 -9.00 3.26
C GLU A 23 -5.97 -10.01 2.11
N LYS A 24 -5.66 -9.61 0.86
CA LYS A 24 -5.69 -10.52 -0.30
C LYS A 24 -4.58 -11.56 -0.23
N ILE A 25 -3.36 -11.16 0.14
CA ILE A 25 -2.23 -12.08 0.33
C ILE A 25 -2.59 -13.11 1.40
N GLU A 26 -3.11 -12.67 2.56
CA GLU A 26 -3.51 -13.56 3.63
C GLU A 26 -4.62 -14.53 3.19
N ALA A 27 -5.63 -14.03 2.47
CA ALA A 27 -6.69 -14.88 1.93
C ALA A 27 -6.17 -15.91 0.92
N GLU A 28 -5.20 -15.53 0.08
CA GLU A 28 -4.58 -16.42 -0.90
C GLU A 28 -3.72 -17.49 -0.22
N LEU A 29 -2.93 -17.11 0.79
CA LEU A 29 -2.10 -18.01 1.57
C LEU A 29 -2.90 -19.05 2.37
N ARG A 30 -4.16 -18.74 2.71
CA ARG A 30 -5.08 -19.70 3.35
C ARG A 30 -5.67 -20.72 2.38
N LYS A 31 -5.51 -20.53 1.06
CA LYS A 31 -5.99 -21.53 0.09
C LYS A 31 -5.10 -22.78 0.11
N PRO A 32 -5.65 -23.96 -0.25
CA PRO A 32 -4.88 -25.20 -0.30
C PRO A 32 -3.71 -25.15 -1.29
N VAL A 33 -3.86 -24.37 -2.36
CA VAL A 33 -2.83 -24.13 -3.37
C VAL A 33 -2.74 -22.61 -3.60
N PRO A 34 -1.86 -21.91 -2.89
CA PRO A 34 -1.70 -20.47 -3.04
C PRO A 34 -1.01 -20.12 -4.36
N ASP A 35 -1.52 -19.10 -5.06
CA ASP A 35 -0.87 -18.58 -6.26
C ASP A 35 0.23 -17.57 -5.89
N SER A 36 1.48 -18.06 -5.97
CA SER A 36 2.67 -17.24 -5.68
C SER A 36 2.85 -16.06 -6.64
N SER A 37 2.29 -16.11 -7.84
CA SER A 37 2.38 -15.01 -8.81
C SER A 37 1.50 -13.83 -8.40
N TYR A 38 0.28 -14.11 -7.93
CA TYR A 38 -0.60 -13.07 -7.39
C TYR A 38 -0.04 -12.46 -6.11
N ILE A 39 0.49 -13.29 -5.20
CA ILE A 39 1.13 -12.83 -3.96
C ILE A 39 2.29 -11.88 -4.29
N ARG A 40 3.23 -12.32 -5.15
CA ARG A 40 4.37 -11.48 -5.55
C ARG A 40 3.95 -10.18 -6.24
N LYS A 41 2.86 -10.20 -7.01
CA LYS A 41 2.31 -9.00 -7.63
C LYS A 41 1.84 -8.02 -6.55
N TRP A 42 1.05 -8.48 -5.59
CA TRP A 42 0.54 -7.64 -4.51
C TRP A 42 1.67 -7.15 -3.59
N GLU A 43 2.69 -7.97 -3.31
CA GLU A 43 3.88 -7.53 -2.56
C GLU A 43 4.61 -6.37 -3.26
N ARG A 44 4.78 -6.44 -4.59
CA ARG A 44 5.38 -5.33 -5.37
C ARG A 44 4.52 -4.05 -5.34
N GLU A 45 3.20 -4.21 -5.41
CA GLU A 45 2.26 -3.10 -5.31
C GLU A 45 2.31 -2.45 -3.91
N ILE A 46 2.46 -3.26 -2.85
CA ILE A 46 2.67 -2.79 -1.47
C ILE A 46 3.99 -2.03 -1.35
N ASP A 47 5.11 -2.59 -1.81
CA ASP A 47 6.43 -1.93 -1.75
C ASP A 47 6.42 -0.57 -2.45
N THR A 48 5.81 -0.50 -3.64
CA THR A 48 5.67 0.74 -4.40
C THR A 48 4.81 1.77 -3.66
N ALA A 49 3.69 1.33 -3.08
CA ALA A 49 2.82 2.20 -2.30
C ALA A 49 3.51 2.73 -1.04
N LEU A 50 4.26 1.90 -0.32
CA LEU A 50 5.01 2.27 0.87
C LEU A 50 6.14 3.26 0.56
N LYS A 51 6.88 3.05 -0.53
CA LYS A 51 7.88 4.03 -1.03
C LYS A 51 7.23 5.39 -1.30
N THR A 52 6.08 5.37 -1.98
CA THR A 52 5.34 6.60 -2.27
C THR A 52 4.84 7.28 -0.99
N VAL A 53 4.37 6.52 0.00
CA VAL A 53 3.98 7.07 1.31
C VAL A 53 5.16 7.78 1.96
N ARG A 54 6.34 7.13 2.02
CA ARG A 54 7.54 7.69 2.61
C ARG A 54 7.96 9.01 1.96
N GLU A 55 7.95 9.08 0.62
CA GLU A 55 8.26 10.32 -0.11
C GLU A 55 7.24 11.44 0.18
N LEU A 56 5.96 11.09 0.38
CA LEU A 56 4.91 12.05 0.71
C LEU A 56 4.99 12.51 2.16
N GLU A 57 5.42 11.64 3.08
CA GLU A 57 5.68 11.98 4.48
C GLU A 57 6.88 12.93 4.61
N GLU A 58 7.99 12.66 3.92
CA GLU A 58 9.16 13.56 3.87
C GLU A 58 8.79 14.95 3.34
N LYS A 59 7.88 15.03 2.37
CA LYS A 59 7.34 16.30 1.85
C LYS A 59 6.41 17.02 2.81
N LEU A 60 5.88 16.33 3.83
CA LEU A 60 4.98 16.90 4.82
C LEU A 60 5.74 17.46 6.03
N GLU A 61 6.92 16.90 6.33
CA GLU A 61 7.83 17.37 7.37
C GLU A 61 8.69 18.57 6.93
N LYS A 62 8.84 18.78 5.61
CA LYS A 62 9.50 19.95 5.01
C LYS A 62 8.60 21.18 4.90
#